data_AF-A0A166M8P5-F1
#
_entry.id   AF-A0A166M8P5-F1
#
_cell.length_a   1.000
_cell.length_b   1.000
_cell.length_c   1.000
_cell.angle_alpha   90.00
_cell.angle_beta   90.00
_cell.angle_gamma   90.00
#
_symmetry.space_group_name_H-M   'P 1'
#
loop_
_entity.id
_entity.type
_entity.pdbx_description
1 polymer ?
#
loop_
_entity_poly.entity_id
_entity_poly.type
_entity_poly.pdbx_seq_one_letter_code
_entity_poly.pdbx_strand_id
1 'polypeptide(L)'
;MALRHASSSTAPSAPSRTTEFEILKASHKFLRDDEEQQGKKEQSWDDQIAAKYYATLYREFAVCDLKHYKSGNLSLRWRTESEVLSAAGEESCGNTRCVHHTPPRAGKTFEAPALSTLELPFAYDEHGTRKSALVKVVLCARCVKKLMWKREKERDGVAGASKEEEEEVGKGGRRRSSRSRSPRRRTGSAERESKSKSRRRSPNSKRD
;
A
#
# COMPACT_ATOMS: atom_id res chain seq x y z
N MET A 1 43.48 61.62 32.81
CA MET A 1 42.11 61.21 33.15
C MET A 1 41.54 60.45 31.97
N ALA A 2 40.87 59.32 32.24
CA ALA A 2 39.82 58.68 31.44
C ALA A 2 40.19 58.11 30.05
N LEU A 3 39.73 56.93 29.61
CA LEU A 3 38.90 55.86 30.19
C LEU A 3 39.22 54.58 29.39
N ARG A 4 39.42 53.48 30.09
CA ARG A 4 39.52 52.13 29.53
C ARG A 4 38.08 51.68 29.20
N HIS A 5 37.76 51.42 27.95
CA HIS A 5 36.50 50.75 27.63
C HIS A 5 36.71 49.24 27.64
N ALA A 6 36.22 48.63 28.71
CA ALA A 6 36.10 47.19 28.87
C ALA A 6 34.84 46.67 28.17
N SER A 7 34.88 45.35 27.96
CA SER A 7 33.73 44.46 27.84
C SER A 7 33.16 44.26 26.44
N SER A 8 33.85 43.41 25.68
CA SER A 8 33.20 42.52 24.70
C SER A 8 32.19 41.66 25.44
N SER A 9 30.91 42.02 25.35
CA SER A 9 29.80 41.21 25.83
C SER A 9 29.62 40.01 24.92
N THR A 10 30.18 38.87 25.32
CA THR A 10 29.74 37.56 24.79
C THR A 10 28.30 37.38 25.24
N ALA A 11 27.34 37.64 24.35
CA ALA A 11 25.94 37.32 24.61
C ALA A 11 25.83 35.82 24.90
N PRO A 12 25.17 35.39 26.00
CA PRO A 12 24.88 33.98 26.20
C PRO A 12 24.01 33.51 25.04
N SER A 13 24.47 32.51 24.31
CA SER A 13 23.67 31.82 23.28
C SER A 13 22.34 31.42 23.91
N ALA A 14 21.24 31.96 23.39
CA ALA A 14 19.90 31.62 23.85
C ALA A 14 19.78 30.09 23.96
N PRO A 15 19.26 29.54 25.07
CA PRO A 15 19.03 28.10 25.14
C PRO A 15 18.12 27.74 23.96
N SER A 16 18.53 26.78 23.13
CA SER A 16 17.67 26.24 22.08
C SER A 16 16.43 25.68 22.78
N ARG A 17 15.34 26.46 22.77
CA ARG A 17 14.09 26.03 23.38
C ARG A 17 13.45 25.03 22.43
N THR A 18 13.95 23.79 22.46
CA THR A 18 13.33 22.69 21.76
C THR A 18 11.90 22.59 22.26
N THR A 19 10.94 22.74 21.35
CA THR A 19 9.52 22.72 21.72
C THR A 19 9.09 21.29 22.04
N GLU A 20 8.02 21.11 22.83
CA GLU A 20 7.47 19.78 23.10
C GLU A 20 7.12 19.04 21.79
N PHE A 21 6.63 19.78 20.79
CA PHE A 21 6.36 19.25 19.46
C PHE A 21 7.62 18.72 18.75
N GLU A 22 8.75 19.41 18.88
CA GLU A 22 10.04 18.95 18.32
C GLU A 22 10.56 17.71 19.03
N ILE A 23 10.42 17.66 20.36
CA ILE A 23 10.77 16.47 21.16
C ILE A 23 9.92 15.27 20.74
N LEU A 24 8.60 15.46 20.62
CA LEU A 24 7.68 14.43 20.14
C LEU A 24 8.06 13.97 18.74
N LYS A 25 8.37 14.90 17.82
CA LYS A 25 8.75 14.56 16.45
C LYS A 25 10.04 13.75 16.39
N ALA A 26 11.02 14.07 17.24
CA ALA A 26 12.30 13.36 17.30
C ALA A 26 12.18 11.97 17.92
N SER A 27 11.37 11.82 18.98
CA SER A 27 11.25 10.61 19.79
C SER A 27 10.00 9.77 19.49
N HIS A 28 9.22 10.13 18.45
CA HIS A 28 8.06 9.34 18.07
C HIS A 28 8.48 7.95 17.56
N LYS A 29 7.73 6.94 17.97
CA LYS A 29 7.78 5.59 17.42
C LYS A 29 6.36 5.21 17.01
N PHE A 30 6.23 4.53 15.87
CA PHE A 30 4.95 4.05 15.36
C PHE A 30 4.35 3.01 16.30
N LEU A 31 5.16 2.06 16.78
CA LEU A 31 4.81 1.15 17.86
C LEU A 31 5.83 1.28 19.00
N ARG A 32 5.30 1.41 20.21
CA ARG A 32 6.07 1.32 21.46
C ARG A 32 5.70 0.00 22.11
N ASP A 33 6.63 -0.96 22.11
CA ASP A 33 6.40 -2.26 22.76
C ASP A 33 6.47 -2.06 24.29
N ASP A 34 5.40 -2.45 24.98
CA ASP A 34 5.29 -2.30 26.43
C ASP A 34 6.39 -3.10 27.17
N GLU A 35 6.84 -4.22 26.59
CA GLU A 35 7.95 -5.04 27.10
C GLU A 35 9.32 -4.35 26.95
N GLU A 36 9.57 -3.70 25.80
CA GLU A 36 10.80 -2.92 25.57
C GLU A 36 10.84 -1.70 26.50
N GLN A 37 9.68 -1.10 26.81
CA GLN A 37 9.59 0.02 27.74
C GLN A 37 9.81 -0.38 29.20
N GLN A 38 9.28 -1.53 29.64
CA GLN A 38 9.45 -2.02 31.02
C GLN A 38 10.88 -2.47 31.31
N GLY A 39 11.62 -2.95 30.31
CA GLY A 39 13.03 -3.33 30.45
C GLY A 39 14.01 -2.14 30.52
N LYS A 40 13.59 -0.95 30.05
CA LYS A 40 14.46 0.24 29.98
C LYS A 40 14.41 1.02 31.30
N LYS A 41 15.31 0.66 32.21
CA LYS A 41 15.38 1.16 33.60
C LYS A 41 15.58 2.68 33.74
N GLU A 42 16.00 3.37 32.67
CA GLU A 42 16.13 4.83 32.61
C GLU A 42 15.66 5.33 31.23
N GLN A 43 14.40 5.76 31.13
CA GLN A 43 13.93 6.47 29.94
C GLN A 43 14.32 7.94 30.02
N SER A 44 14.86 8.48 28.93
CA SER A 44 15.06 9.93 28.78
C SER A 44 13.74 10.65 29.04
N TRP A 45 13.80 11.88 29.55
CA TRP A 45 12.62 12.71 29.73
C TRP A 45 11.82 12.87 28.42
N ASP A 46 12.53 12.99 27.28
CA ASP A 46 11.94 13.03 25.93
C ASP A 46 11.17 11.73 25.59
N ASP A 47 11.73 10.59 25.97
CA ASP A 47 11.10 9.27 25.77
C ASP A 47 9.83 9.14 26.61
N GLN A 48 9.82 9.70 27.83
CA GLN A 48 8.68 9.70 28.74
C GLN A 48 7.54 10.58 28.22
N ILE A 49 7.84 11.77 27.69
CA ILE A 49 6.84 12.64 27.06
C ILE A 49 6.20 11.93 25.87
N ALA A 50 7.02 11.36 24.99
CA ALA A 50 6.51 10.64 23.83
C ALA A 50 5.75 9.36 24.21
N ALA A 51 6.13 8.67 25.28
CA ALA A 51 5.35 7.54 25.82
C ALA A 51 3.97 7.99 26.32
N LYS A 52 3.94 9.08 27.09
CA LYS A 52 2.69 9.65 27.62
C LYS A 52 1.77 10.09 26.50
N TYR A 53 2.27 10.77 25.47
CA TYR A 53 1.49 11.14 24.29
C TYR A 53 1.01 9.90 23.54
N TYR A 54 1.86 8.89 23.35
CA TYR A 54 1.48 7.65 22.68
C TYR A 54 0.33 6.93 23.40
N ALA A 55 0.31 6.95 24.74
CA ALA A 55 -0.74 6.35 25.55
C ALA A 55 -2.11 7.05 25.40
N THR A 56 -2.16 8.32 25.00
CA THR A 56 -3.43 9.04 24.76
C THR A 56 -3.98 8.82 23.34
N LEU A 57 -3.18 8.29 22.42
CA LEU A 57 -3.62 8.06 21.05
C LEU A 57 -4.56 6.86 20.93
N TYR A 58 -5.67 7.05 20.23
CA TYR A 58 -6.61 5.99 19.85
C TYR A 58 -6.10 5.25 18.61
N ARG A 59 -5.34 4.18 18.84
CA ARG A 59 -4.58 3.43 17.81
C ARG A 59 -5.10 2.01 17.56
N GLU A 60 -6.32 1.68 17.99
CA GLU A 60 -6.85 0.32 17.76
C GLU A 60 -7.28 0.12 16.31
N PHE A 61 -8.04 1.07 15.77
CA PHE A 61 -8.59 1.00 14.42
C PHE A 61 -7.99 2.10 13.52
N ALA A 62 -7.55 1.69 12.33
CA ALA A 62 -7.17 2.60 11.26
C ALA A 62 -8.29 2.73 10.23
N VAL A 63 -8.18 3.76 9.40
CA VAL A 63 -9.04 3.98 8.22
C VAL A 63 -8.22 3.81 6.96
N CYS A 64 -8.90 3.45 5.87
CA CYS A 64 -8.27 3.22 4.57
C CYS A 64 -8.88 4.05 3.45
N ASP A 65 -8.13 4.24 2.36
CA ASP A 65 -8.67 4.69 1.08
C ASP A 65 -8.52 3.55 0.06
N LEU A 66 -9.66 3.01 -0.37
CA LEU A 66 -9.74 1.94 -1.38
C LEU A 66 -9.94 2.48 -2.80
N LYS A 67 -9.65 3.75 -3.10
CA LYS A 67 -9.83 4.34 -4.44
C LYS A 67 -9.10 3.56 -5.54
N HIS A 68 -7.90 3.07 -5.25
CA HIS A 68 -7.03 2.37 -6.20
C HIS A 68 -7.02 0.85 -6.02
N TYR A 69 -8.07 0.28 -5.41
CA TYR A 69 -8.15 -1.15 -5.11
C TYR A 69 -7.96 -2.06 -6.34
N LYS A 70 -8.35 -1.59 -7.54
CA LYS A 70 -8.19 -2.36 -8.79
C LYS A 70 -6.73 -2.57 -9.19
N SER A 71 -5.82 -1.69 -8.79
CA SER A 71 -4.37 -1.88 -8.98
C SER A 71 -3.71 -2.61 -7.80
N GLY A 72 -4.49 -2.98 -6.77
CA GLY A 72 -3.99 -3.54 -5.52
C GLY A 72 -3.43 -2.52 -4.53
N ASN A 73 -3.53 -1.22 -4.85
CA ASN A 73 -3.02 -0.17 -3.99
C ASN A 73 -4.13 0.30 -3.03
N LEU A 74 -3.76 0.46 -1.77
CA LEU A 74 -4.58 1.05 -0.72
C LEU A 74 -3.69 1.89 0.19
N SER A 75 -4.26 2.90 0.82
CA SER A 75 -3.59 3.68 1.87
C SER A 75 -4.23 3.42 3.22
N LEU A 76 -3.44 3.53 4.27
CA LEU A 76 -3.86 3.43 5.67
C LEU A 76 -3.42 4.68 6.42
N ARG A 77 -4.23 5.10 7.38
CA ARG A 77 -3.85 6.09 8.38
C ARG A 77 -4.62 5.87 9.67
N TRP A 78 -4.08 6.36 10.78
CA TRP A 78 -4.84 6.47 12.02
C TRP A 78 -6.02 7.44 11.87
N ARG A 79 -7.02 7.22 12.71
CA ARG A 79 -8.22 8.07 12.76
C ARG A 79 -7.87 9.48 13.23
N THR A 80 -8.58 10.47 12.71
CA THR A 80 -8.53 11.85 13.23
C THR A 80 -9.39 11.97 14.48
N GLU A 81 -9.20 13.05 15.25
CA GLU A 81 -10.02 13.36 16.42
C GLU A 81 -11.53 13.32 16.10
N SER A 82 -11.95 13.97 15.00
CA SER A 82 -13.36 13.96 14.58
C SER A 82 -13.90 12.56 14.28
N GLU A 83 -13.06 11.68 13.72
CA GLU A 83 -13.43 10.29 13.42
C GLU A 83 -13.53 9.47 14.70
N VAL A 84 -12.60 9.66 15.65
CA VAL A 84 -12.65 9.01 16.96
C VAL A 84 -13.90 9.43 17.74
N LEU A 85 -14.18 10.74 17.82
CA LEU A 85 -15.35 11.27 18.52
C LEU A 85 -16.69 10.84 17.92
N SER A 86 -16.73 10.57 16.61
CA SER A 86 -17.93 10.09 15.92
C SER A 86 -17.98 8.56 15.77
N ALA A 87 -17.03 7.82 16.35
CA ALA A 87 -16.84 6.37 16.18
C ALA A 87 -16.69 5.92 14.72
N ALA A 88 -16.34 6.84 13.80
CA ALA A 88 -16.14 6.53 12.40
C ALA A 88 -14.94 5.60 12.21
N GLY A 89 -15.11 4.55 11.40
CA GLY A 89 -14.11 3.51 11.16
C GLY A 89 -13.97 2.46 12.27
N GLU A 90 -14.75 2.57 13.34
CA GLU A 90 -14.88 1.57 14.41
C GLU A 90 -16.30 0.98 14.41
N GLU A 91 -17.32 1.83 14.52
CA GLU A 91 -18.74 1.45 14.38
C GLU A 91 -19.27 1.65 12.96
N SER A 92 -18.40 2.07 12.04
CA SER A 92 -18.74 2.37 10.66
C SER A 92 -17.68 1.84 9.70
N CYS A 93 -17.92 1.95 8.39
CA CYS A 93 -16.95 1.50 7.41
C CYS A 93 -15.70 2.40 7.43
N GLY A 94 -14.54 1.82 7.72
CA GLY A 94 -13.24 2.49 7.74
C GLY A 94 -12.70 2.92 6.38
N ASN A 95 -13.38 2.60 5.27
CA ASN A 95 -13.02 3.17 3.98
C ASN A 95 -13.56 4.61 3.87
N THR A 96 -12.66 5.59 3.89
CA THR A 96 -12.95 7.03 3.84
C THR A 96 -13.79 7.48 2.63
N ARG A 97 -13.82 6.67 1.56
CA ARG A 97 -14.63 6.90 0.35
C ARG A 97 -15.99 6.19 0.37
N CYS A 98 -16.35 5.53 1.45
CA CYS A 98 -17.59 4.78 1.59
C CYS A 98 -18.72 5.69 2.07
N VAL A 99 -19.93 5.46 1.56
CA VAL A 99 -21.15 6.16 2.01
C VAL A 99 -21.49 5.85 3.47
N HIS A 100 -21.01 4.72 4.00
CA HIS A 100 -21.21 4.31 5.39
C HIS A 100 -20.00 4.67 6.29
N HIS A 101 -19.11 5.56 5.85
CA HIS A 101 -17.96 5.97 6.65
C HIS A 101 -18.35 6.95 7.74
N THR A 102 -19.06 8.01 7.37
CA THR A 102 -19.66 8.92 8.34
C THR A 102 -21.07 8.43 8.65
N PRO A 103 -21.42 8.19 9.93
CA PRO A 103 -22.79 7.86 10.28
C PRO A 103 -23.76 8.96 9.83
N PRO A 104 -25.01 8.62 9.49
CA PRO A 104 -25.98 9.61 9.01
C PRO A 104 -26.25 10.67 10.08
N ARG A 105 -26.43 11.93 9.65
CA ARG A 105 -26.92 12.98 10.54
C ARG A 105 -28.37 12.69 10.95
N ALA A 106 -28.75 13.15 12.14
CA ALA A 106 -30.09 13.00 12.70
C ALA A 106 -31.18 13.33 11.66
N GLY A 107 -32.13 12.41 11.48
CA GLY A 107 -33.23 12.53 10.52
C GLY A 107 -33.12 11.67 9.26
N LYS A 108 -32.02 10.93 9.06
CA LYS A 108 -31.88 9.96 7.96
C LYS A 108 -31.77 8.54 8.51
N THR A 109 -32.82 7.74 8.38
CA THR A 109 -32.77 6.31 8.67
C THR A 109 -31.90 5.63 7.61
N PHE A 110 -30.70 5.23 8.00
CA PHE A 110 -29.83 4.45 7.14
C PHE A 110 -29.56 3.14 7.86
N GLU A 111 -29.92 2.01 7.24
CA GLU A 111 -29.61 0.69 7.79
C GLU A 111 -28.10 0.53 7.87
N ALA A 112 -27.60 0.30 9.08
CA ALA A 112 -26.19 0.05 9.30
C ALA A 112 -25.79 -1.24 8.54
N PRO A 113 -24.78 -1.20 7.67
CA PRO A 113 -24.34 -2.40 6.96
C PRO A 113 -23.68 -3.37 7.94
N ALA A 114 -23.71 -4.66 7.63
CA ALA A 114 -22.86 -5.63 8.33
C ALA A 114 -21.38 -5.24 8.15
N LEU A 115 -20.67 -5.15 9.28
CA LEU A 115 -19.26 -4.77 9.35
C LEU A 115 -18.39 -6.00 9.67
N SER A 116 -17.15 -5.96 9.21
CA SER A 116 -16.14 -6.98 9.48
C SER A 116 -14.83 -6.33 9.87
N THR A 117 -14.26 -6.76 10.98
CA THR A 117 -12.93 -6.36 11.43
C THR A 117 -11.88 -7.23 10.75
N LEU A 118 -10.91 -6.60 10.11
CA LEU A 118 -9.83 -7.26 9.38
C LEU A 118 -8.49 -6.69 9.83
N GLU A 119 -7.46 -7.54 9.85
CA GLU A 119 -6.09 -7.12 10.09
C GLU A 119 -5.34 -7.03 8.76
N LEU A 120 -4.72 -5.89 8.50
CA LEU A 120 -3.96 -5.62 7.29
C LEU A 120 -2.47 -5.53 7.61
N PRO A 121 -1.59 -6.20 6.82
CA PRO A 121 -0.16 -6.02 6.95
C PRO A 121 0.22 -4.61 6.50
N PHE A 122 0.90 -3.89 7.39
CA PHE A 122 1.41 -2.55 7.16
C PHE A 122 2.93 -2.55 7.35
N ALA A 123 3.66 -2.31 6.27
CA ALA A 123 5.10 -2.15 6.30
C ALA A 123 5.47 -0.67 6.36
N TYR A 124 6.37 -0.29 7.26
CA TYR A 124 6.80 1.08 7.49
C TYR A 124 8.30 1.14 7.75
N ASP A 125 8.90 2.31 7.54
CA ASP A 125 10.30 2.55 7.82
C ASP A 125 10.41 3.46 9.06
N GLU A 126 11.14 3.00 10.07
CA GLU A 126 11.34 3.73 11.32
C GLU A 126 12.83 3.77 11.64
N HIS A 127 13.39 4.98 11.78
CA HIS A 127 14.82 5.22 11.99
C HIS A 127 15.73 4.43 11.03
N GLY A 128 15.35 4.36 9.75
CA GLY A 128 16.11 3.63 8.71
C GLY A 128 15.95 2.12 8.72
N THR A 129 15.11 1.56 9.60
CA THR A 129 14.81 0.13 9.67
C THR A 129 13.41 -0.16 9.16
N ARG A 130 13.30 -1.13 8.24
CA ARG A 130 12.03 -1.64 7.73
C ARG A 130 11.35 -2.49 8.81
N LYS A 131 10.14 -2.12 9.21
CA LYS A 131 9.30 -2.84 10.17
C LYS A 131 7.95 -3.20 9.54
N SER A 132 7.24 -4.12 10.18
CA SER A 132 5.87 -4.51 9.80
C SER A 132 4.98 -4.67 11.01
N ALA A 133 3.71 -4.29 10.88
CA ALA A 133 2.69 -4.46 11.89
C ALA A 133 1.37 -4.91 11.25
N LEU A 134 0.52 -5.56 12.04
CA LEU A 134 -0.87 -5.80 11.67
C LEU A 134 -1.73 -4.65 12.19
N VAL A 135 -2.51 -4.04 11.31
CA VAL A 135 -3.36 -2.90 11.63
C VAL A 135 -4.82 -3.30 11.43
N LYS A 136 -5.66 -3.09 12.45
CA LYS A 136 -7.08 -3.41 12.37
C LYS A 136 -7.83 -2.33 11.57
N VAL A 137 -8.73 -2.77 10.69
CA VAL A 137 -9.69 -1.92 9.98
C VAL A 137 -11.07 -2.57 10.01
N VAL A 138 -12.11 -1.75 10.14
CA VAL A 138 -13.50 -2.22 10.07
C VAL A 138 -14.06 -1.89 8.70
N LEU A 139 -14.63 -2.85 7.98
CA LEU A 139 -15.14 -2.64 6.62
C LEU A 139 -16.51 -3.28 6.41
N CYS A 140 -17.38 -2.62 5.65
CA CYS A 140 -18.61 -3.24 5.18
C CYS A 140 -18.33 -4.28 4.08
N ALA A 141 -19.28 -5.20 3.85
CA ALA A 141 -19.14 -6.27 2.85
C ALA A 141 -18.72 -5.78 1.44
N ARG A 142 -19.21 -4.62 1.00
CA ARG A 142 -18.80 -4.01 -0.28
C ARG A 142 -17.32 -3.63 -0.31
N CYS A 143 -16.79 -3.09 0.79
CA CYS A 143 -15.40 -2.68 0.87
C CYS A 143 -14.46 -3.87 1.11
N VAL A 144 -14.91 -4.92 1.81
CA VAL A 144 -14.18 -6.20 1.89
C VAL A 144 -13.98 -6.80 0.49
N LYS A 145 -15.01 -6.82 -0.36
CA LYS A 145 -14.88 -7.26 -1.76
C LYS A 145 -13.88 -6.42 -2.55
N LYS A 146 -13.85 -5.09 -2.36
CA LYS A 146 -12.85 -4.21 -2.98
C LYS A 146 -11.43 -4.55 -2.51
N LEU A 147 -11.27 -4.76 -1.21
CA LEU A 147 -9.98 -5.12 -0.61
C LEU A 147 -9.44 -6.43 -1.20
N MET A 148 -10.30 -7.44 -1.40
CA MET A 148 -9.90 -8.75 -1.93
C MET A 148 -9.86 -8.83 -3.46
N TRP A 149 -10.25 -7.77 -4.17
CA TRP A 149 -10.39 -7.73 -5.63
C TRP A 149 -9.17 -8.25 -6.39
N LYS A 150 -7.96 -7.80 -6.01
CA LYS A 150 -6.73 -8.19 -6.72
C LYS A 150 -6.46 -9.68 -6.58
N ARG A 151 -6.55 -10.21 -5.35
CA ARG A 151 -6.33 -11.64 -5.05
C ARG A 151 -7.34 -12.51 -5.80
N GLU A 152 -8.60 -12.10 -5.83
CA GLU A 152 -9.66 -12.81 -6.55
C GLU A 152 -9.42 -12.81 -8.06
N LYS A 153 -9.05 -11.66 -8.65
CA LYS A 153 -8.75 -11.56 -10.07
C LYS A 153 -7.53 -12.39 -10.49
N GLU A 154 -6.50 -12.45 -9.66
CA GLU A 154 -5.32 -13.28 -9.89
C GLU A 154 -5.69 -14.77 -9.84
N ARG A 155 -6.52 -15.20 -8.88
CA ARG A 155 -7.03 -16.59 -8.80
C ARG A 155 -7.82 -16.97 -10.06
N ASP A 156 -8.74 -16.12 -10.49
CA ASP A 156 -9.61 -16.41 -11.64
C ASP A 156 -8.84 -16.40 -12.96
N GLY A 157 -7.80 -15.57 -13.09
CA GLY A 157 -6.90 -15.58 -14.24
C GLY A 157 -6.05 -16.86 -14.33
N VAL A 158 -5.61 -17.40 -13.19
CA VAL A 158 -4.86 -18.67 -13.14
C VAL A 158 -5.76 -19.88 -13.43
N ALA A 159 -7.00 -19.88 -12.92
CA ALA A 159 -7.96 -20.95 -13.18
C ALA A 159 -8.46 -21.00 -14.64
N GLY A 160 -8.44 -19.87 -15.35
CA GLY A 160 -8.71 -19.79 -16.79
C GLY A 160 -7.59 -20.39 -17.64
N ALA A 161 -6.33 -20.10 -17.31
CA ALA A 161 -5.17 -20.62 -18.03
C ALA A 161 -5.01 -22.15 -17.88
N SER A 162 -5.31 -22.71 -16.70
CA SER A 162 -5.22 -24.15 -16.46
C SER A 162 -6.27 -24.98 -17.22
N LYS A 163 -7.38 -24.37 -17.68
CA LYS A 163 -8.39 -25.05 -18.50
C LYS A 163 -8.04 -25.13 -19.98
N GLU A 164 -7.25 -24.18 -20.49
CA GLU A 164 -6.78 -24.19 -21.89
C GLU A 164 -5.64 -25.20 -22.11
N GLU A 165 -4.85 -25.51 -21.07
CA GLU A 165 -3.77 -26.51 -21.15
C GLU A 165 -4.26 -27.97 -21.09
N GLU A 166 -5.41 -28.25 -20.45
CA GLU A 166 -6.01 -29.60 -20.41
C GLU A 166 -6.73 -30.00 -21.71
N GLU A 167 -7.22 -29.06 -22.54
CA GLU A 167 -7.85 -29.39 -23.82
C GLU A 167 -6.85 -29.69 -24.95
N GLU A 168 -5.62 -29.17 -24.91
CA GLU A 168 -4.57 -29.44 -25.92
C GLU A 168 -3.84 -30.80 -25.73
N VAL A 169 -3.98 -31.45 -24.56
CA VAL A 169 -3.41 -32.80 -24.29
C VAL A 169 -4.40 -33.93 -24.67
N GLY A 170 -5.56 -33.62 -25.26
CA GLY A 170 -6.58 -34.60 -25.64
C GLY A 170 -6.50 -35.15 -27.09
N LYS A 171 -5.69 -34.56 -27.98
CA LYS A 171 -5.65 -34.92 -29.42
C LYS A 171 -4.27 -35.35 -29.92
N GLY A 172 -3.62 -36.27 -29.20
CA GLY A 172 -2.24 -36.67 -29.50
C GLY A 172 -1.96 -38.17 -29.43
N GLY A 173 -2.80 -39.06 -29.95
CA GLY A 173 -2.39 -40.47 -30.01
C GLY A 173 -3.36 -41.49 -30.59
N ARG A 174 -3.22 -41.80 -31.90
CA ARG A 174 -3.20 -43.19 -32.38
C ARG A 174 -2.64 -43.30 -33.80
N ARG A 175 -1.49 -43.96 -33.91
CA ARG A 175 -0.71 -44.22 -35.12
C ARG A 175 -1.23 -45.47 -35.87
N ARG A 176 -1.12 -45.40 -37.21
CA ARG A 176 -0.74 -46.44 -38.20
C ARG A 176 -1.65 -47.66 -38.42
N SER A 177 -2.13 -47.80 -39.68
CA SER A 177 -2.10 -49.07 -40.41
C SER A 177 -1.86 -48.84 -41.91
N SER A 178 -1.08 -49.73 -42.48
CA SER A 178 -0.43 -49.75 -43.79
C SER A 178 -1.36 -50.06 -44.97
N ARG A 179 -1.09 -49.48 -46.16
CA ARG A 179 -0.89 -50.23 -47.43
C ARG A 179 -0.48 -49.33 -48.60
N SER A 180 0.26 -49.97 -49.49
CA SER A 180 1.07 -49.49 -50.60
C SER A 180 0.27 -49.02 -51.84
N ARG A 181 0.82 -48.07 -52.60
CA ARG A 181 1.12 -48.14 -54.05
C ARG A 181 1.61 -46.78 -54.61
N SER A 182 2.79 -46.80 -55.21
CA SER A 182 3.37 -45.76 -56.10
C SER A 182 2.77 -45.83 -57.52
N PRO A 183 3.26 -45.08 -58.53
CA PRO A 183 3.48 -43.62 -58.65
C PRO A 183 2.88 -43.06 -59.98
N ARG A 184 2.65 -41.74 -60.12
CA ARG A 184 2.59 -41.09 -61.46
C ARG A 184 2.78 -39.55 -61.45
N ARG A 185 4.02 -39.17 -61.82
CA ARG A 185 4.45 -38.19 -62.85
C ARG A 185 3.70 -36.87 -63.12
N ARG A 186 4.55 -35.82 -63.24
CA ARG A 186 4.49 -34.58 -64.07
C ARG A 186 3.67 -33.41 -63.48
N THR A 187 4.02 -32.13 -63.58
CA THR A 187 5.10 -31.31 -64.19
C THR A 187 4.81 -29.84 -63.83
N GLY A 188 5.83 -28.97 -63.79
CA GLY A 188 5.72 -27.49 -63.94
C GLY A 188 5.88 -26.75 -62.60
N SER A 189 6.98 -26.03 -62.36
CA SER A 189 7.30 -24.66 -62.85
C SER A 189 6.36 -23.63 -62.21
N ALA A 190 6.78 -22.53 -61.57
CA ALA A 190 8.04 -21.81 -61.55
C ALA A 190 8.10 -20.83 -60.37
N GLU A 191 9.33 -20.40 -60.06
CA GLU A 191 9.80 -19.06 -59.67
C GLU A 191 9.13 -18.25 -58.54
N ARG A 192 9.90 -17.90 -57.48
CA ARG A 192 10.62 -16.62 -57.25
C ARG A 192 9.64 -15.45 -56.99
N GLU A 193 9.84 -14.51 -56.07
CA GLU A 193 11.06 -13.82 -55.70
C GLU A 193 10.91 -13.07 -54.37
N SER A 194 12.06 -12.92 -53.72
CA SER A 194 12.47 -12.10 -52.58
C SER A 194 12.14 -10.59 -52.57
N LYS A 195 12.09 -10.01 -51.36
CA LYS A 195 12.88 -8.84 -50.86
C LYS A 195 12.23 -8.34 -49.55
N SER A 196 12.83 -8.24 -48.36
CA SER A 196 14.13 -7.70 -47.89
C SER A 196 14.39 -6.22 -48.20
N LYS A 197 14.30 -5.39 -47.13
CA LYS A 197 15.09 -4.17 -46.78
C LYS A 197 14.29 -3.36 -45.73
N SER A 198 14.65 -3.31 -44.44
CA SER A 198 15.80 -2.62 -43.85
C SER A 198 16.06 -1.24 -44.46
N ARG A 199 15.79 -0.17 -43.70
CA ARG A 199 16.82 0.80 -43.30
C ARG A 199 16.32 1.86 -42.29
N ARG A 200 17.18 2.03 -41.30
CA ARG A 200 17.26 3.06 -40.25
C ARG A 200 17.29 4.49 -40.81
N ARG A 201 16.85 5.48 -40.00
CA ARG A 201 17.63 6.69 -39.65
C ARG A 201 16.87 7.61 -38.67
N SER A 202 17.43 7.83 -37.49
CA SER A 202 17.40 9.14 -36.81
C SER A 202 18.39 10.08 -37.54
N PRO A 203 18.26 11.43 -37.49
CA PRO A 203 18.66 12.20 -36.30
C PRO A 203 17.91 13.54 -36.02
N ASN A 204 17.90 13.91 -34.74
CA ASN A 204 18.06 15.22 -34.08
C ASN A 204 17.87 16.56 -34.86
N SER A 205 17.04 17.48 -34.32
CA SER A 205 17.38 18.91 -34.18
C SER A 205 16.40 19.70 -33.29
N LYS A 206 16.93 20.27 -32.20
CA LYS A 206 16.88 21.69 -31.76
C LYS A 206 15.58 22.51 -31.79
N ARG A 207 15.31 23.11 -30.61
CA ARG A 207 14.90 24.51 -30.30
C ARG A 207 13.78 25.16 -31.14
N ASP A 208 12.71 25.55 -30.47
CA ASP A 208 12.47 26.93 -30.00
C ASP A 208 11.67 26.89 -28.68
#